data_AF-K1S1C0-F1
#
_entry.id   AF-K1S1C0-F1
#
_cell.length_a   1.000
_cell.length_b   1.000
_cell.length_c   1.000
_cell.angle_alpha   90.00
_cell.angle_beta   90.00
_cell.angle_gamma   90.00
#
_symmetry.space_group_name_H-M   'P 1'
#
loop_
_entity.id
_entity.type
_entity.pdbx_description
1 polymer ?
#
loop_
_entity_poly.entity_id
_entity_poly.type
_entity_poly.pdbx_seq_one_letter_code
_entity_poly.pdbx_strand_id
1 'polypeptide(L)'
;KMAFPAGNVKTAEEFEAFVDAEISKELRRESDYLFTLQLRDFLLKKAGLTMPVEFLKRWLYVINEGKFTKEEIEKDFDAFVKLFTWNYLQKYFIKQDNLTVTPEEATAEAKALAQAQFAQYGLPTAPEDMLANYAKKILEDREQGQKIYEKLYEMKVVEDVKSKIKVTEKAVSAEEFAKLAKEI
;
A
#
# COMPACT_ATOMS: atom_id res chain seq x y z
N LYS A 1 -24.01 8.08 19.75
CA LYS A 1 -22.98 8.30 18.71
C LYS A 1 -23.44 9.47 17.86
N MET A 2 -22.71 10.59 17.85
CA MET A 2 -22.98 11.63 16.85
C MET A 2 -22.58 11.07 15.48
N ALA A 3 -23.44 11.23 14.47
CA ALA A 3 -23.14 10.80 13.11
C ALA A 3 -21.95 11.58 12.49
N PHE A 4 -21.69 12.79 13.00
CA PHE A 4 -20.59 13.68 12.57
C PHE A 4 -19.77 14.12 13.78
N PRO A 5 -18.64 13.46 14.09
CA PRO A 5 -17.83 13.75 15.27
C PRO A 5 -17.28 15.18 15.31
N ALA A 6 -17.15 15.84 14.15
CA ALA A 6 -16.64 17.20 14.04
C ALA A 6 -17.70 18.31 14.26
N GLY A 7 -19.01 17.99 14.22
CA GLY A 7 -20.08 18.99 14.43
C GLY A 7 -20.25 20.03 13.31
N ASN A 8 -19.62 19.80 12.15
CA ASN A 8 -19.53 20.76 11.03
C ASN A 8 -20.68 20.66 10.02
N VAL A 9 -21.61 19.71 10.21
CA VAL A 9 -22.74 19.49 9.30
C VAL A 9 -24.02 19.94 9.99
N LYS A 10 -24.57 21.06 9.54
CA LYS A 10 -25.75 21.72 10.11
C LYS A 10 -26.88 21.88 9.09
N THR A 11 -26.59 21.80 7.80
CA THR A 11 -27.59 21.85 6.71
C THR A 11 -27.57 20.59 5.85
N ALA A 12 -28.61 20.41 5.02
CA ALA A 12 -28.68 19.30 4.08
C ALA A 12 -27.57 19.40 3.02
N GLU A 13 -27.25 20.61 2.57
CA GLU A 13 -26.17 20.88 1.62
C GLU A 13 -24.78 20.55 2.22
N GLU A 14 -24.55 20.90 3.49
CA GLU A 14 -23.32 20.55 4.20
C GLU A 14 -23.20 19.03 4.41
N PHE A 15 -24.33 18.33 4.57
CA PHE A 15 -24.35 16.87 4.68
C PHE A 15 -24.00 16.19 3.35
N GLU A 16 -24.61 16.64 2.25
CA GLU A 16 -24.33 16.14 0.91
C GLU A 16 -22.86 16.35 0.54
N ALA A 17 -22.33 17.56 0.77
CA ALA A 17 -20.92 17.86 0.53
C ALA A 17 -19.97 17.00 1.38
N PHE A 18 -20.33 16.72 2.64
CA PHE A 18 -19.55 15.84 3.50
C PHE A 18 -19.54 14.39 2.98
N VAL A 19 -20.71 13.87 2.61
CA VAL A 19 -20.86 12.51 2.09
C VAL A 19 -20.10 12.36 0.77
N ASP A 20 -20.22 13.32 -0.14
CA ASP A 20 -19.50 13.32 -1.41
C ASP A 20 -17.98 13.36 -1.22
N ALA A 21 -17.49 14.14 -0.25
CA ALA A 21 -16.07 14.20 0.06
C ALA A 21 -15.54 12.86 0.60
N GLU A 22 -16.27 12.21 1.52
CA GLU A 22 -15.88 10.91 2.06
C GLU A 22 -15.94 9.81 1.00
N ILE A 23 -17.01 9.76 0.19
CA ILE A 23 -17.13 8.80 -0.92
C ILE A 23 -16.00 9.02 -1.92
N SER A 24 -15.74 10.26 -2.32
CA SER A 24 -14.68 10.58 -3.29
C SER A 24 -13.29 10.17 -2.78
N LYS A 25 -13.02 10.36 -1.49
CA LYS A 25 -11.77 9.94 -0.86
C LYS A 25 -11.60 8.43 -0.88
N GLU A 26 -12.64 7.68 -0.52
CA GLU A 26 -12.62 6.22 -0.54
C GLU A 26 -12.47 5.69 -1.98
N LEU A 27 -13.26 6.20 -2.93
CA LEU A 27 -13.16 5.82 -4.35
C LEU A 27 -11.78 6.12 -4.95
N ARG A 28 -11.17 7.25 -4.58
CA ARG A 28 -9.81 7.57 -5.00
C ARG A 28 -8.81 6.56 -4.45
N ARG A 29 -8.91 6.23 -3.16
CA ARG A 29 -8.02 5.22 -2.54
C ARG A 29 -8.15 3.86 -3.22
N GLU A 30 -9.37 3.43 -3.50
CA GLU A 30 -9.61 2.17 -4.21
C GLU A 30 -9.05 2.20 -5.63
N SER A 31 -9.25 3.30 -6.35
CA SER A 31 -8.74 3.47 -7.72
C SER A 31 -7.22 3.48 -7.78
N ASP A 32 -6.56 4.19 -6.87
CA ASP A 32 -5.10 4.22 -6.77
C ASP A 32 -4.53 2.85 -6.37
N TYR A 33 -5.22 2.10 -5.51
CA TYR A 33 -4.86 0.73 -5.18
C TYR A 33 -4.97 -0.20 -6.40
N LEU A 34 -6.08 -0.16 -7.12
CA LEU A 34 -6.26 -0.95 -8.34
C LEU A 34 -5.18 -0.63 -9.37
N PHE A 35 -4.89 0.65 -9.60
CA PHE A 35 -3.83 1.10 -10.49
C PHE A 35 -2.46 0.53 -10.07
N THR A 36 -2.16 0.55 -8.77
CA THR A 36 -0.91 -0.01 -8.23
C THR A 36 -0.77 -1.50 -8.55
N LEU A 37 -1.85 -2.27 -8.37
CA LEU A 37 -1.83 -3.70 -8.70
C LEU A 37 -1.66 -3.94 -10.21
N GLN A 38 -2.37 -3.19 -11.04
CA GLN A 38 -2.22 -3.27 -12.50
C GLN A 38 -0.81 -2.90 -12.96
N LEU A 39 -0.23 -1.87 -12.36
CA LEU A 39 1.14 -1.44 -12.63
C LEU A 39 2.14 -2.52 -12.27
N ARG A 40 1.99 -3.13 -11.09
CA ARG A 40 2.82 -4.25 -10.64
C ARG A 40 2.76 -5.40 -11.66
N ASP A 41 1.56 -5.82 -12.03
CA ASP A 41 1.38 -6.91 -13.01
C ASP A 41 1.96 -6.56 -14.38
N PHE A 42 1.77 -5.31 -14.84
CA PHE A 42 2.37 -4.81 -16.06
C PHE A 42 3.90 -4.88 -16.01
N LEU A 43 4.52 -4.40 -14.93
CA LEU A 43 5.97 -4.41 -14.76
C LEU A 43 6.54 -5.82 -14.67
N LEU A 44 5.87 -6.73 -13.94
CA LEU A 44 6.25 -8.14 -13.89
C LEU A 44 6.25 -8.78 -15.28
N LYS A 45 5.19 -8.58 -16.05
CA LYS A 45 5.07 -9.09 -17.43
C LYS A 45 6.10 -8.44 -18.37
N LYS A 46 6.30 -7.12 -18.26
CA LYS A 46 7.24 -6.36 -19.10
C LYS A 46 8.69 -6.74 -18.84
N ALA A 47 9.05 -6.94 -17.58
CA ALA A 47 10.40 -7.34 -17.18
C ALA A 47 10.72 -8.77 -17.63
N GLY A 48 9.71 -9.66 -17.66
CA GLY A 48 9.85 -11.02 -18.20
C GLY A 48 10.95 -11.83 -17.50
N LEU A 49 11.21 -11.55 -16.22
CA LEU A 49 12.32 -12.14 -15.48
C LEU A 49 12.09 -13.64 -15.25
N THR A 50 13.07 -14.46 -15.63
CA THR A 50 13.08 -15.89 -15.34
C THR A 50 13.67 -16.14 -13.96
N MET A 51 12.83 -16.43 -12.98
CA MET A 51 13.28 -16.73 -11.61
C MET A 51 13.80 -18.16 -11.49
N PRO A 52 14.83 -18.42 -10.66
CA PRO A 52 15.37 -19.76 -10.45
C PRO A 52 14.45 -20.57 -9.52
N VAL A 53 13.36 -21.10 -10.09
CA VAL A 53 12.25 -21.76 -9.39
C VAL A 53 12.71 -22.84 -8.41
N GLU A 54 13.47 -23.82 -8.89
CA GLU A 54 13.93 -24.95 -8.07
C GLU A 54 14.80 -24.51 -6.88
N PHE A 55 15.66 -23.50 -7.11
CA PHE A 55 16.48 -22.93 -6.05
C PHE A 55 15.61 -22.24 -5.00
N LEU A 56 14.65 -21.41 -5.41
CA LEU A 56 13.78 -20.67 -4.50
C LEU A 56 12.90 -21.60 -3.66
N LYS A 57 12.33 -22.66 -4.26
CA LYS A 57 11.56 -23.69 -3.53
C LYS A 57 12.42 -24.39 -2.48
N ARG A 58 13.62 -24.82 -2.87
CA ARG A 58 14.57 -25.45 -1.94
C ARG A 58 14.99 -24.49 -0.83
N TRP A 59 15.26 -23.24 -1.17
CA TRP A 59 15.63 -22.20 -0.21
C TRP A 59 14.51 -21.93 0.80
N LEU A 60 13.25 -21.83 0.35
CA LEU A 60 12.08 -21.67 1.22
C LEU A 60 11.93 -22.84 2.19
N TYR A 61 12.10 -24.08 1.73
CA TYR A 61 12.04 -25.25 2.59
C TYR A 61 13.12 -25.23 3.68
N VAL A 62 14.35 -24.88 3.29
CA VAL A 62 15.51 -24.85 4.21
C VAL A 62 15.39 -23.72 5.23
N ILE A 63 15.06 -22.49 4.80
CA ILE A 63 15.01 -21.33 5.71
C ILE A 63 13.85 -21.39 6.69
N ASN A 64 12.77 -22.08 6.32
CA ASN A 64 11.66 -22.35 7.21
C ASN A 64 11.87 -23.60 8.07
N GLU A 65 13.06 -24.22 8.03
CA GLU A 65 13.40 -25.43 8.82
C GLU A 65 12.38 -26.57 8.63
N GLY A 66 11.80 -26.68 7.43
CA GLY A 66 10.77 -27.68 7.15
C GLY A 66 9.40 -27.41 7.79
N LYS A 67 9.14 -26.20 8.33
CA LYS A 67 7.81 -25.79 8.83
C LYS A 67 6.72 -25.86 7.77
N PHE A 68 7.10 -25.70 6.49
CA PHE A 68 6.22 -25.91 5.35
C PHE A 68 6.64 -27.16 4.61
N THR A 69 5.66 -28.00 4.29
CA THR A 69 5.80 -29.15 3.40
C THR A 69 6.10 -28.70 1.98
N LYS A 70 6.62 -29.60 1.14
CA LYS A 70 6.88 -29.27 -0.27
C LYS A 70 5.59 -28.97 -1.02
N GLU A 71 4.52 -29.65 -0.66
CA GLU A 71 3.19 -29.48 -1.22
C GLU A 71 2.60 -28.10 -0.88
N GLU A 72 2.79 -27.63 0.35
CA GLU A 72 2.39 -26.26 0.75
C GLU A 72 3.22 -25.20 0.02
N ILE A 73 4.53 -25.41 -0.09
CA ILE A 73 5.40 -24.51 -0.86
C ILE A 73 4.94 -24.45 -2.30
N GLU A 74 4.67 -25.59 -2.95
CA GLU A 74 4.24 -25.65 -4.35
C GLU A 74 2.94 -24.87 -4.58
N LYS A 75 1.98 -25.04 -3.67
CA LYS A 75 0.66 -24.38 -3.74
C LYS A 75 0.79 -22.85 -3.71
N ASP A 76 1.64 -22.31 -2.84
CA ASP A 76 1.77 -20.87 -2.64
C ASP A 76 2.94 -20.25 -3.42
N PHE A 77 3.69 -21.06 -4.18
CA PHE A 77 4.92 -20.66 -4.84
C PHE A 77 4.71 -19.55 -5.87
N ASP A 78 3.64 -19.62 -6.66
CA ASP A 78 3.36 -18.63 -7.71
C ASP A 78 3.13 -17.24 -7.12
N ALA A 79 2.38 -17.16 -6.02
CA ALA A 79 2.15 -15.92 -5.29
C ALA A 79 3.47 -15.39 -4.68
N PHE A 80 4.27 -16.28 -4.10
CA PHE A 80 5.60 -15.94 -3.58
C PHE A 80 6.51 -15.38 -4.68
N VAL A 81 6.63 -16.05 -5.84
CA VAL A 81 7.51 -15.61 -6.93
C VAL A 81 7.07 -14.26 -7.47
N LYS A 82 5.76 -14.02 -7.62
CA LYS A 82 5.24 -12.69 -8.00
C LYS A 82 5.63 -11.61 -7.00
N LEU A 83 5.53 -11.87 -5.69
CA LEU A 83 5.92 -10.93 -4.64
C LEU A 83 7.44 -10.72 -4.58
N PHE A 84 8.21 -11.79 -4.67
CA PHE A 84 9.66 -11.75 -4.68
C PHE A 84 10.19 -10.96 -5.88
N THR A 85 9.64 -11.20 -7.06
CA THR A 85 9.99 -10.47 -8.29
C THR A 85 9.62 -9.00 -8.18
N TRP A 86 8.45 -8.69 -7.60
CA TRP A 86 8.05 -7.30 -7.37
C TRP A 86 9.02 -6.58 -6.43
N ASN A 87 9.34 -7.17 -5.28
CA ASN A 87 10.31 -6.61 -4.34
C ASN A 87 11.69 -6.38 -5.00
N TYR A 88 12.09 -7.28 -5.90
CA TYR A 88 13.32 -7.12 -6.66
C TYR A 88 13.26 -5.93 -7.63
N LEU A 89 12.17 -5.78 -8.38
CA LEU A 89 11.95 -4.65 -9.28
C LEU A 89 11.87 -3.32 -8.53
N GLN A 90 11.19 -3.28 -7.38
CA GLN A 90 11.16 -2.09 -6.53
C GLN A 90 12.58 -1.65 -6.15
N LYS A 91 13.41 -2.57 -5.66
CA LYS A 91 14.83 -2.28 -5.33
C LYS A 91 15.61 -1.79 -6.54
N TYR A 92 15.34 -2.33 -7.72
CA TYR A 92 15.94 -1.87 -8.97
C TYR A 92 15.57 -0.41 -9.25
N PHE A 93 14.28 -0.04 -9.26
CA PHE A 93 13.84 1.34 -9.50
C PHE A 93 14.33 2.32 -8.43
N ILE A 94 14.25 1.95 -7.15
CA ILE A 94 14.77 2.77 -6.04
C ILE A 94 16.23 3.13 -6.29
N LYS A 95 17.05 2.15 -6.70
CA LYS A 95 18.47 2.38 -6.97
C LYS A 95 18.70 3.15 -8.27
N GLN A 96 18.01 2.77 -9.34
CA GLN A 96 18.21 3.32 -10.68
C GLN A 96 17.84 4.80 -10.74
N ASP A 97 16.74 5.17 -10.08
CA ASP A 97 16.18 6.52 -10.10
C ASP A 97 16.51 7.31 -8.83
N ASN A 98 17.35 6.73 -7.96
CA ASN A 98 17.82 7.32 -6.71
C ASN A 98 16.66 7.82 -5.83
N LEU A 99 15.61 7.00 -5.72
CA LEU A 99 14.44 7.31 -4.92
C LEU A 99 14.81 7.28 -3.44
N THR A 100 14.48 8.34 -2.72
CA THR A 100 14.75 8.45 -1.29
C THR A 100 13.47 8.82 -0.54
N VAL A 101 13.31 8.22 0.63
CA VAL A 101 12.28 8.62 1.60
C VAL A 101 12.90 9.59 2.58
N THR A 102 12.31 10.77 2.71
CA THR A 102 12.79 11.76 3.67
C THR A 102 12.27 11.48 5.09
N PRO A 103 12.97 11.93 6.14
CA PRO A 103 12.49 11.81 7.52
C PRO A 103 11.12 12.46 7.73
N GLU A 104 10.83 13.55 7.01
CA GLU A 104 9.56 14.27 7.07
C GLU A 104 8.42 13.41 6.49
N GLU A 105 8.65 12.76 5.36
CA GLU A 105 7.69 11.82 4.75
C GLU A 105 7.43 10.62 5.68
N ALA A 106 8.49 10.03 6.23
CA ALA A 106 8.39 8.93 7.19
C ALA A 106 7.60 9.34 8.45
N THR A 107 7.85 10.54 8.96
CA THR A 107 7.15 11.08 10.14
C THR A 107 5.67 11.35 9.84
N ALA A 108 5.37 11.91 8.67
CA ALA A 108 3.99 12.17 8.25
C ALA A 108 3.18 10.87 8.12
N GLU A 109 3.76 9.86 7.50
CA GLU A 109 3.12 8.55 7.35
C GLU A 109 2.96 7.84 8.71
N ALA A 110 3.97 7.91 9.58
CA ALA A 110 3.87 7.37 10.94
C ALA A 110 2.80 8.09 11.79
N LYS A 111 2.63 9.42 11.63
CA LYS A 111 1.53 10.17 12.25
C LYS A 111 0.18 9.71 11.70
N ALA A 112 0.06 9.49 10.39
CA ALA A 112 -1.17 8.99 9.77
C ALA A 112 -1.54 7.60 10.28
N LEU A 113 -0.56 6.70 10.42
CA LEU A 113 -0.74 5.38 11.03
C LEU A 113 -1.19 5.50 12.48
N ALA A 114 -0.53 6.35 13.28
CA ALA A 114 -0.91 6.60 14.67
C ALA A 114 -2.36 7.09 14.78
N GLN A 115 -2.74 8.07 13.95
CA GLN A 115 -4.10 8.59 13.91
C GLN A 115 -5.13 7.52 13.54
N ALA A 116 -4.81 6.64 12.58
CA ALA A 116 -5.67 5.53 12.21
C ALA A 116 -5.83 4.51 13.36
N GLN A 117 -4.77 4.26 14.13
CA GLN A 117 -4.83 3.39 15.31
C GLN A 117 -5.68 4.03 16.42
N PHE A 118 -5.45 5.30 16.75
CA PHE A 118 -6.25 6.00 17.76
C PHE A 118 -7.74 6.07 17.39
N ALA A 119 -8.05 6.30 16.11
CA ALA A 119 -9.42 6.30 15.63
C ALA A 119 -10.14 4.95 15.89
N GLN A 120 -9.44 3.83 15.69
CA GLN A 120 -9.98 2.49 15.98
C GLN A 120 -10.26 2.27 17.47
N TYR A 121 -9.46 2.88 18.35
CA TYR A 121 -9.66 2.87 19.81
C TYR A 121 -10.67 3.93 20.31
N GLY A 122 -11.35 4.65 19.42
CA GLY A 122 -12.38 5.62 19.78
C GLY A 122 -11.87 7.05 20.02
N LEU A 123 -10.63 7.36 19.65
CA LEU A 123 -10.07 8.72 19.64
C LEU A 123 -9.85 9.18 18.17
N PRO A 124 -10.91 9.62 17.46
CA PRO A 124 -10.83 9.98 16.04
C PRO A 124 -9.99 11.24 15.75
N THR A 125 -9.73 12.06 16.76
CA THR A 125 -8.88 13.27 16.68
C THR A 125 -7.93 13.26 17.85
N ALA A 126 -6.75 12.69 17.66
CA ALA A 126 -5.70 12.71 18.67
C ALA A 126 -4.93 14.04 18.61
N PRO A 127 -4.49 14.59 19.75
CA PRO A 127 -3.65 15.79 19.78
C PRO A 127 -2.38 15.63 18.94
N GLU A 128 -1.93 16.70 18.28
CA GLU A 128 -0.77 16.62 17.36
C GLU A 128 0.54 16.25 18.08
N ASP A 129 0.73 16.73 19.30
CA ASP A 129 1.86 16.40 20.17
C ASP A 129 1.86 14.91 20.55
N MET A 130 0.68 14.34 20.81
CA MET A 130 0.54 12.89 21.04
C MET A 130 0.87 12.10 19.77
N LEU A 131 0.36 12.51 18.61
CA LEU A 131 0.65 11.88 17.32
C LEU A 131 2.13 11.94 16.97
N ALA A 132 2.80 13.08 17.21
CA ALA A 132 4.22 13.24 16.96
C ALA A 132 5.08 12.31 17.84
N ASN A 133 4.75 12.22 19.13
CA ASN A 133 5.44 11.32 20.05
C ASN A 133 5.24 9.85 19.69
N TYR A 134 4.04 9.47 19.24
CA TYR A 134 3.75 8.10 18.83
C TYR A 134 4.38 7.77 17.47
N ALA A 135 4.38 8.70 16.52
CA ALA A 135 5.07 8.56 15.24
C ALA A 135 6.57 8.32 15.43
N LYS A 136 7.21 9.03 16.35
CA LYS A 136 8.61 8.77 16.72
C LYS A 136 8.82 7.34 17.22
N LYS A 137 7.94 6.86 18.11
CA LYS A 137 7.99 5.47 18.61
C LYS A 137 7.79 4.43 17.51
N ILE A 138 6.87 4.69 16.57
CA ILE A 138 6.64 3.84 15.39
C ILE A 138 7.93 3.74 14.55
N LEU A 139 8.60 4.87 14.30
CA LEU A 139 9.82 4.91 13.49
C LEU A 139 11.04 4.33 14.19
N GLU A 140 11.11 4.42 15.53
CA GLU A 140 12.15 3.79 16.35
C GLU A 140 11.94 2.28 16.48
N ASP A 141 10.70 1.80 16.40
CA ASP A 141 10.40 0.38 16.33
C ASP A 141 10.84 -0.20 15.00
N ARG A 142 11.66 -1.26 15.06
CA ARG A 142 12.28 -1.84 13.86
C ARG A 142 11.24 -2.37 12.87
N GLU A 143 10.20 -3.03 13.37
CA GLU A 143 9.20 -3.68 12.52
C GLU A 143 8.22 -2.66 11.92
N GLN A 144 7.69 -1.78 12.76
CA GLN A 144 6.74 -0.75 12.34
C GLN A 144 7.43 0.30 11.46
N GLY A 145 8.63 0.74 11.84
CA GLY A 145 9.43 1.66 11.04
C GLY A 145 9.74 1.07 9.66
N GLN A 146 10.17 -0.20 9.60
CA GLN A 146 10.40 -0.88 8.32
C GLN A 146 9.14 -0.88 7.44
N LYS A 147 7.96 -1.20 8.00
CA LYS A 147 6.69 -1.17 7.26
C LYS A 147 6.35 0.22 6.71
N ILE A 148 6.64 1.29 7.46
CA ILE A 148 6.45 2.68 7.00
C ILE A 148 7.35 2.96 5.81
N TYR A 149 8.64 2.64 5.91
CA TYR A 149 9.57 2.84 4.79
C TYR A 149 9.21 2.00 3.58
N GLU A 150 8.86 0.71 3.75
CA GLU A 150 8.43 -0.16 2.66
C GLU A 150 7.23 0.42 1.90
N LYS A 151 6.22 0.91 2.64
CA LYS A 151 5.05 1.58 2.04
C LYS A 151 5.45 2.84 1.27
N LEU A 152 6.28 3.69 1.85
CA LEU A 152 6.69 4.94 1.20
C LEU A 152 7.55 4.70 -0.05
N TYR A 153 8.43 3.71 -0.01
CA TYR A 153 9.18 3.30 -1.19
C TYR A 153 8.28 2.71 -2.27
N GLU A 154 7.27 1.91 -1.90
CA GLU A 154 6.29 1.41 -2.86
C GLU A 154 5.55 2.55 -3.56
N MET A 155 5.05 3.53 -2.79
CA MET A 155 4.40 4.71 -3.35
C MET A 155 5.31 5.48 -4.30
N LYS A 156 6.56 5.73 -3.91
CA LYS A 156 7.54 6.44 -4.75
C LYS A 156 7.85 5.69 -6.04
N VAL A 157 8.03 4.36 -5.98
CA VAL A 157 8.26 3.54 -7.18
C VAL A 157 7.05 3.61 -8.10
N VAL A 158 5.84 3.50 -7.56
CA VAL A 158 4.61 3.59 -8.35
C VAL A 158 4.50 4.97 -9.03
N GLU A 159 4.72 6.06 -8.29
CA GLU A 159 4.67 7.43 -8.82
C GLU A 159 5.76 7.70 -9.88
N ASP A 160 7.00 7.28 -9.60
CA ASP A 160 8.11 7.41 -10.53
C ASP A 160 7.84 6.66 -11.84
N VAL A 161 7.40 5.40 -11.76
CA VAL A 161 7.07 4.63 -12.96
C VAL A 161 5.85 5.25 -13.67
N LYS A 162 4.84 5.70 -12.93
CA LYS A 162 3.66 6.38 -13.48
C LYS A 162 4.06 7.58 -14.35
N SER A 163 5.12 8.31 -13.97
CA SER A 163 5.65 9.44 -14.75
C SER A 163 6.35 9.02 -16.05
N LYS A 164 6.79 7.76 -16.16
CA LYS A 164 7.56 7.20 -17.29
C LYS A 164 6.71 6.39 -18.27
N ILE A 165 5.48 6.06 -17.91
CA ILE A 165 4.57 5.28 -18.73
C ILE A 165 3.39 6.13 -19.20
N LYS A 166 2.74 5.69 -20.28
CA LYS A 166 1.48 6.27 -20.71
C LYS A 166 0.35 5.75 -19.82
N VAL A 167 -0.24 6.64 -19.02
CA VAL A 167 -1.44 6.37 -18.24
C VAL A 167 -2.66 6.89 -19.00
N THR A 168 -3.70 6.08 -19.09
CA THR A 168 -4.98 6.46 -19.69
C THR A 168 -6.07 6.43 -18.64
N GLU A 169 -6.71 7.57 -18.42
CA GLU A 169 -7.89 7.64 -17.55
C GLU A 169 -9.11 7.07 -18.27
N LYS A 170 -9.85 6.22 -17.58
CA LYS A 170 -11.09 5.62 -18.08
C LYS A 170 -12.17 5.78 -17.03
N ALA A 171 -13.25 6.46 -17.38
CA ALA A 171 -14.45 6.47 -16.56
C ALA A 171 -15.09 5.07 -16.58
N VAL A 172 -15.36 4.53 -15.39
CA VAL A 172 -15.97 3.22 -15.19
C VAL A 172 -17.10 3.33 -14.18
N SER A 173 -18.12 2.48 -14.30
CA SER A 173 -19.13 2.35 -13.25
C SER A 173 -18.57 1.62 -12.03
N ALA A 174 -19.26 1.72 -10.88
CA ALA A 174 -18.91 0.96 -9.69
C ALA A 174 -18.92 -0.56 -9.93
N GLU A 175 -19.84 -1.06 -10.76
CA GLU A 175 -19.90 -2.48 -11.12
C GLU A 175 -18.72 -2.92 -11.98
N GLU A 176 -18.32 -2.09 -12.95
CA GLU A 176 -17.14 -2.33 -13.78
C GLU A 176 -15.86 -2.30 -12.95
N PHE A 177 -15.75 -1.33 -12.03
CA PHE A 177 -14.65 -1.26 -11.08
C PHE A 177 -14.55 -2.52 -10.23
N ALA A 178 -15.68 -2.98 -9.66
CA ALA A 178 -15.72 -4.21 -8.87
C ALA A 178 -15.36 -5.47 -9.68
N LYS A 179 -15.65 -5.50 -10.99
CA LYS A 179 -15.19 -6.59 -11.87
C LYS A 179 -13.69 -6.53 -12.09
N LEU A 180 -13.16 -5.36 -12.43
CA LEU A 180 -11.71 -5.15 -12.61
C LEU A 180 -10.92 -5.52 -11.35
N ALA A 181 -11.41 -5.17 -10.17
CA ALA A 181 -10.79 -5.52 -8.90
C ALA A 181 -10.78 -7.02 -8.59
N LYS A 182 -11.71 -7.81 -9.16
CA LYS A 182 -11.77 -9.28 -9.00
C LYS A 182 -10.90 -10.05 -9.99
N GLU A 183 -10.54 -9.42 -11.11
CA GLU A 183 -9.76 -10.04 -12.18
C GLU A 183 -8.24 -9.96 -11.95
N ILE A 184 -7.82 -9.18 -10.95
CA ILE A 184 -6.44 -9.05 -10.48
C ILE A 184 -6.19 -10.05 -9.35
#